data_AF-C4LAR2-F1
#
_entry.id   AF-C4LAR2-F1
#
_cell.length_a   1.000
_cell.length_b   1.000
_cell.length_c   1.000
_cell.angle_alpha   90.00
_cell.angle_beta   90.00
_cell.angle_gamma   90.00
#
_symmetry.space_group_name_H-M   'P 1'
#
loop_
_entity.id
_entity.type
_entity.pdbx_description
1 polymer ?
#
loop_
_entity_poly.entity_id
_entity_poly.type
_entity_poly.pdbx_seq_one_letter_code
_entity_poly.pdbx_strand_id
1 'polypeptide(L)'
;MHKYLKWMFLPVGGALLFLLAMTWFTGYQVDRRLADWLVSAGKTPGIATSWFDQEKSLFTRKAELHLLIAEPAQLLTISPSLNGDNQLRNWLQQQGTLELYIELQHSIFPGFIQGKARINMQRGSFANLPEKLNIPHDIYWKINSYTGDIVAGLNMEQWNWLRDEQTWLVSPLNIQAKLSGTEQIDLAVVWQGMEWRDDRNSEQGKLSNLTLESKLTVNDGLWLMPQAKLDLEQLELRQPDRQLQLKQWHWLADIRENRDGLLSVVDVNSHSDIQSLSYSSPQNDYQLSELKTGFALGGVNREGVEALLMNSGLDADNIAKWKAGLNLITRSGVHFRLDPFNLQLNRQPVKIHGELTTRPFDISQVHEVASMRSLLQGDLSVEIAQTLAQQFTSVAGTLPDLLSDGYLEQDMAGHISTKIRMVNGKLSANGVAVPY
;
A
#
# COMPACT_ATOMS: atom_id res chain seq x y z
N MET A 1 59.55 -15.75 -29.63
CA MET A 1 58.24 -15.27 -29.13
C MET A 1 57.33 -16.36 -28.52
N HIS A 2 57.45 -17.66 -28.84
CA HIS A 2 56.52 -18.71 -28.34
C HIS A 2 56.73 -19.21 -26.89
N LYS A 3 57.80 -18.84 -26.18
CA LYS A 3 58.04 -19.29 -24.79
C LYS A 3 57.30 -18.48 -23.72
N TYR A 4 56.97 -17.21 -23.97
CA TYR A 4 56.23 -16.36 -23.02
C TYR A 4 54.71 -16.53 -23.11
N LEU A 5 54.23 -17.09 -24.22
CA LEU A 5 52.81 -17.35 -24.45
C LEU A 5 52.24 -18.41 -23.48
N LYS A 6 53.01 -19.48 -23.19
CA LYS A 6 52.61 -20.57 -22.28
C LYS A 6 52.49 -20.12 -20.81
N TRP A 7 53.32 -19.18 -20.37
CA TRP A 7 53.30 -18.64 -19.00
C TRP A 7 52.20 -17.59 -18.80
N MET A 8 51.76 -16.93 -19.88
CA MET A 8 50.63 -16.00 -19.86
C MET A 8 49.28 -16.75 -19.92
N PHE A 9 49.21 -17.91 -20.58
CA PHE A 9 47.99 -18.73 -20.66
C PHE A 9 47.73 -19.63 -19.44
N LEU A 10 48.75 -19.95 -18.64
CA LEU A 10 48.62 -20.77 -17.42
C LEU A 10 47.76 -20.11 -16.32
N PRO A 11 47.98 -18.84 -15.94
CA PRO A 11 47.11 -18.15 -14.98
C PRO A 11 45.73 -17.85 -15.56
N VAL A 12 45.63 -17.59 -16.88
CA VAL A 12 44.34 -17.39 -17.58
C VAL A 12 43.53 -18.68 -17.61
N GLY A 13 44.17 -19.82 -17.88
CA GLY A 13 43.54 -21.14 -17.84
C GLY A 13 43.12 -21.55 -16.43
N GLY A 14 43.94 -21.26 -15.42
CA GLY A 14 43.59 -21.47 -14.00
C GLY A 14 42.41 -20.60 -13.55
N ALA A 15 42.41 -19.31 -13.91
CA ALA A 15 41.30 -18.41 -13.63
C ALA A 15 40.01 -18.85 -14.33
N LEU A 16 40.09 -19.31 -15.59
CA LEU A 16 38.93 -19.84 -16.32
C LEU A 16 38.37 -21.11 -15.66
N LEU A 17 39.22 -22.05 -15.28
CA LEU A 17 38.80 -23.27 -14.56
C LEU A 17 38.15 -22.93 -13.21
N PHE A 18 38.70 -21.95 -12.49
CA PHE A 18 38.12 -21.47 -11.24
C PHE A 18 36.75 -20.81 -11.46
N LEU A 19 36.59 -19.99 -12.49
CA LEU A 19 35.30 -19.38 -12.85
C LEU A 19 34.27 -20.45 -13.26
N LEU A 20 34.68 -21.46 -14.03
CA LEU A 20 33.81 -22.58 -14.40
C LEU A 20 33.39 -23.40 -13.18
N ALA A 21 34.31 -23.68 -12.25
CA ALA A 21 34.01 -24.36 -10.99
C ALA A 21 33.05 -23.54 -10.11
N MET A 22 33.25 -22.22 -10.01
CA MET A 22 32.33 -21.34 -9.29
C MET A 22 30.95 -21.25 -9.95
N THR A 23 30.89 -21.23 -11.28
CA THR A 23 29.61 -21.27 -12.03
C THR A 23 28.89 -22.57 -11.76
N TRP A 24 29.62 -23.69 -11.81
CA TRP A 24 29.08 -25.02 -11.51
C TRP A 24 28.55 -25.10 -10.07
N PHE A 25 29.33 -24.62 -9.09
CA PHE A 25 28.91 -24.59 -7.70
C PHE A 25 27.66 -23.70 -7.48
N THR A 26 27.61 -22.54 -8.15
CA THR A 26 26.43 -21.65 -8.12
C THR A 26 25.22 -22.37 -8.69
N GLY A 27 25.37 -23.05 -9.84
CA GLY A 27 24.30 -23.85 -10.45
C GLY A 27 23.83 -25.00 -9.57
N TYR A 28 24.76 -25.72 -8.91
CA TYR A 28 24.42 -26.79 -7.96
C TYR A 28 23.59 -26.28 -6.78
N GLN A 29 23.94 -25.12 -6.22
CA GLN A 29 23.17 -24.51 -5.13
C GLN A 29 21.77 -24.09 -5.57
N VAL A 30 21.63 -23.56 -6.79
CA VAL A 30 20.32 -23.24 -7.38
C VAL A 30 19.48 -24.50 -7.54
N ASP A 31 20.04 -25.55 -8.14
CA ASP A 31 19.35 -26.82 -8.35
C ASP A 31 18.86 -27.41 -7.01
N ARG A 32 19.69 -27.35 -5.96
CA ARG A 32 19.32 -27.80 -4.61
C ARG A 32 18.19 -26.96 -4.01
N ARG A 33 18.29 -25.64 -4.04
CA ARG A 33 17.25 -24.75 -3.49
C ARG A 33 15.92 -24.87 -4.22
N LEU A 34 15.94 -25.04 -5.54
CA LEU A 34 14.72 -25.28 -6.32
C LEU A 34 14.05 -26.61 -5.93
N ALA A 35 14.84 -27.66 -5.70
CA ALA A 35 14.33 -28.95 -5.23
C ALA A 35 13.75 -28.86 -3.80
N ASP A 36 14.42 -28.14 -2.90
CA ASP A 36 13.92 -27.91 -1.55
C ASP A 36 12.61 -27.09 -1.56
N TRP A 37 12.53 -26.05 -2.40
CA TRP A 37 11.33 -25.23 -2.58
C TRP A 37 10.15 -26.05 -3.07
N LEU A 38 10.35 -26.92 -4.07
CA LEU A 38 9.33 -27.86 -4.56
C LEU A 38 8.72 -28.73 -3.46
N VAL A 39 9.60 -29.36 -2.67
CA VAL A 39 9.18 -30.25 -1.57
C VAL A 39 8.40 -29.45 -0.52
N SER A 40 8.78 -28.19 -0.29
CA SER A 40 8.04 -27.30 0.59
C SER A 40 6.70 -26.86 -0.01
N ALA A 41 6.68 -26.48 -1.28
CA ALA A 41 5.48 -26.01 -1.98
C ALA A 41 4.41 -27.11 -2.03
N GLY A 42 4.80 -28.35 -2.35
CA GLY A 42 3.89 -29.51 -2.36
C GLY A 42 3.40 -29.97 -0.99
N LYS A 43 3.90 -29.40 0.12
CA LYS A 43 3.33 -29.59 1.47
C LYS A 43 2.24 -28.58 1.79
N THR A 44 2.04 -27.56 0.95
CA THR A 44 1.00 -26.55 1.14
C THR A 44 -0.35 -27.19 0.78
N PRO A 45 -1.32 -27.25 1.72
CA PRO A 45 -2.64 -27.81 1.43
C PRO A 45 -3.28 -27.14 0.21
N GLY A 46 -3.86 -27.95 -0.69
CA GLY A 46 -4.55 -27.44 -1.87
C GLY A 46 -3.65 -26.97 -3.02
N ILE A 47 -2.32 -27.05 -2.90
CA ILE A 47 -1.37 -26.72 -3.98
C ILE A 47 -0.58 -27.96 -4.38
N ALA A 48 -0.62 -28.32 -5.66
CA ALA A 48 0.25 -29.32 -6.26
C ALA A 48 1.20 -28.65 -7.26
N THR A 49 2.45 -29.08 -7.28
CA THR A 49 3.50 -28.51 -8.12
C THR A 49 4.23 -29.60 -8.88
N SER A 50 4.41 -29.43 -10.19
CA SER A 50 5.21 -30.33 -11.03
C SER A 50 6.09 -29.53 -11.99
N TRP A 51 7.22 -30.10 -12.40
CA TRP A 51 8.07 -29.50 -13.44
C TRP A 51 8.01 -30.30 -14.74
N PHE A 52 7.98 -29.57 -15.85
CA PHE A 52 8.10 -30.09 -17.20
C PHE A 52 9.32 -29.45 -17.91
N ASP A 53 9.73 -30.05 -19.03
CA ASP A 53 10.68 -29.49 -20.00
C ASP A 53 11.97 -28.90 -19.38
N GLN A 54 12.60 -29.66 -18.47
CA GLN A 54 13.81 -29.23 -17.78
C GLN A 54 15.05 -29.34 -18.68
N GLU A 55 15.62 -28.20 -19.04
CA GLU A 55 16.94 -28.11 -19.69
C GLU A 55 17.98 -27.58 -18.69
N LYS A 56 19.12 -28.29 -18.58
CA LYS A 56 20.22 -27.89 -17.70
C LYS A 56 21.53 -27.84 -18.49
N SER A 57 22.15 -26.66 -18.56
CA SER A 57 23.52 -26.47 -19.09
C SER A 57 24.44 -25.92 -18.00
N LEU A 58 25.71 -25.59 -18.26
CA LEU A 58 26.53 -24.96 -17.21
C LEU A 58 26.03 -23.54 -16.85
N PHE A 59 25.59 -22.78 -17.87
CA PHE A 59 25.27 -21.35 -17.75
C PHE A 59 23.77 -21.06 -17.76
N THR A 60 22.94 -22.05 -18.09
CA THR A 60 21.49 -21.86 -18.20
C THR A 60 20.71 -22.98 -17.51
N ARG A 61 19.55 -22.62 -16.98
CA ARG A 61 18.48 -23.56 -16.63
C ARG A 61 17.21 -23.07 -17.30
N LYS A 62 16.45 -23.97 -17.91
CA LYS A 62 15.08 -23.72 -18.33
C LYS A 62 14.19 -24.80 -17.77
N ALA A 63 12.98 -24.45 -17.38
CA ALA A 63 11.99 -25.40 -16.93
C ALA A 63 10.60 -24.75 -17.02
N GLU A 64 9.58 -25.57 -17.18
CA GLU A 64 8.19 -25.14 -17.05
C GLU A 64 7.65 -25.63 -15.71
N LEU A 65 7.24 -24.72 -14.85
CA LEU A 65 6.57 -25.03 -13.60
C LEU A 65 5.06 -25.08 -13.84
N HIS A 66 4.45 -26.18 -13.47
CA HIS A 66 3.02 -26.35 -13.45
C HIS A 66 2.53 -26.32 -12.00
N LEU A 67 1.62 -25.39 -11.73
CA LEU A 67 0.97 -25.19 -10.44
C LEU A 67 -0.52 -25.50 -10.59
N LEU A 68 -1.00 -26.41 -9.76
CA LEU A 68 -2.41 -26.75 -9.65
C LEU A 68 -2.90 -26.34 -8.26
N ILE A 69 -3.89 -25.45 -8.22
CA ILE A 69 -4.47 -24.91 -6.99
C ILE A 69 -5.92 -25.40 -6.93
N ALA A 70 -6.17 -26.37 -6.07
CA ALA A 70 -7.47 -27.04 -5.95
C ALA A 70 -8.58 -26.09 -5.47
N GLU A 71 -8.25 -25.20 -4.53
CA GLU A 71 -9.15 -24.19 -3.97
C GLU A 71 -8.51 -22.80 -3.99
N PRO A 72 -8.62 -22.03 -5.10
CA PRO A 72 -7.99 -20.73 -5.25
C PRO A 72 -8.43 -19.71 -4.18
N ALA A 73 -9.63 -19.87 -3.63
CA ALA A 73 -10.13 -19.04 -2.53
C ALA A 73 -9.28 -19.17 -1.25
N GLN A 74 -8.55 -20.27 -1.05
CA GLN A 74 -7.62 -20.41 0.07
C GLN A 74 -6.41 -19.46 -0.06
N LEU A 75 -6.04 -19.03 -1.27
CA LEU A 75 -4.97 -18.03 -1.46
C LEU A 75 -5.33 -16.68 -0.84
N LEU A 76 -6.62 -16.36 -0.71
CA LEU A 76 -7.06 -15.13 -0.04
C LEU A 76 -6.78 -15.15 1.47
N THR A 77 -6.70 -16.34 2.08
CA THR A 77 -6.34 -16.44 3.52
C THR A 77 -4.90 -16.03 3.79
N ILE A 78 -4.04 -16.09 2.77
CA ILE A 78 -2.62 -15.73 2.85
C ILE A 78 -2.45 -14.19 2.80
N SER A 79 -3.45 -13.46 2.29
CA SER A 79 -3.43 -12.00 2.19
C SER A 79 -4.59 -11.38 2.97
N PRO A 80 -4.34 -10.86 4.19
CA PRO A 80 -5.37 -10.29 5.05
C PRO A 80 -6.19 -9.17 4.38
N SER A 81 -5.57 -8.40 3.47
CA SER A 81 -6.22 -7.32 2.73
C SER A 81 -7.20 -7.80 1.65
N LEU A 82 -6.96 -8.97 1.07
CA LEU A 82 -7.79 -9.56 0.03
C LEU A 82 -8.84 -10.54 0.60
N ASN A 83 -8.64 -11.00 1.82
CA ASN A 83 -9.56 -11.91 2.52
C ASN A 83 -10.95 -11.28 2.74
N GLY A 84 -11.05 -9.96 2.84
CA GLY A 84 -12.32 -9.23 3.03
C GLY A 84 -13.14 -9.00 1.76
N ASP A 85 -12.59 -9.27 0.57
CA ASP A 85 -13.30 -9.04 -0.69
C ASP A 85 -14.20 -10.25 -1.03
N ASN A 86 -15.48 -10.11 -0.68
CA ASN A 86 -16.50 -11.12 -0.95
C ASN A 86 -16.74 -11.33 -2.45
N GLN A 87 -16.53 -10.33 -3.30
CA GLN A 87 -16.71 -10.49 -4.76
C GLN A 87 -15.57 -11.30 -5.35
N LEU A 88 -14.32 -10.97 -4.99
CA LEU A 88 -13.15 -11.74 -5.40
C LEU A 88 -13.19 -13.17 -4.87
N ARG A 89 -13.59 -13.36 -3.61
CA ARG A 89 -13.78 -14.70 -3.02
C ARG A 89 -14.82 -15.51 -3.78
N ASN A 90 -15.99 -14.93 -4.04
CA ASN A 90 -17.05 -15.62 -4.78
C ASN A 90 -16.61 -15.95 -6.21
N TRP A 91 -15.89 -15.04 -6.88
CA TRP A 91 -15.32 -15.30 -8.19
C TRP A 91 -14.30 -16.45 -8.15
N LEU A 92 -13.35 -16.44 -7.21
CA LEU A 92 -12.35 -17.51 -7.05
C LEU A 92 -12.98 -18.86 -6.69
N GLN A 93 -14.07 -18.86 -5.90
CA GLN A 93 -14.83 -20.08 -5.60
C GLN A 93 -15.54 -20.64 -6.83
N GLN A 94 -15.94 -19.79 -7.79
CA GLN A 94 -16.57 -20.20 -9.05
C GLN A 94 -15.56 -20.72 -10.09
N GLN A 95 -14.28 -20.36 -9.99
CA GLN A 95 -13.24 -20.78 -10.95
C GLN A 95 -12.85 -22.27 -10.84
N GLY A 96 -13.30 -22.99 -9.81
CA GLY A 96 -12.90 -24.39 -9.59
C GLY A 96 -11.39 -24.51 -9.34
N THR A 97 -10.75 -25.49 -9.97
CA THR A 97 -9.29 -25.68 -9.89
C THR A 97 -8.56 -24.71 -10.82
N LEU A 98 -7.58 -23.98 -10.28
CA LEU A 98 -6.73 -23.08 -11.05
C LEU A 98 -5.45 -23.81 -11.47
N GLU A 99 -5.21 -23.91 -12.77
CA GLU A 99 -4.08 -24.55 -13.40
C GLU A 99 -3.21 -23.50 -14.10
N LEU A 100 -1.97 -23.34 -13.64
CA LEU A 100 -1.03 -22.33 -14.12
C LEU A 100 0.24 -22.99 -14.67
N TYR A 101 0.65 -22.56 -15.85
CA TYR A 101 1.92 -22.94 -16.46
C TYR A 101 2.84 -21.73 -16.47
N ILE A 102 4.02 -21.86 -15.87
CA ILE A 102 4.99 -20.78 -15.71
C ILE A 102 6.29 -21.23 -16.34
N GLU A 103 6.72 -20.53 -17.39
CA GLU A 103 8.00 -20.77 -18.04
C GLU A 103 9.08 -20.05 -17.25
N LEU A 104 10.12 -20.78 -16.83
CA LEU A 104 11.25 -20.23 -16.09
C LEU A 104 12.55 -20.38 -16.87
N GLN A 105 13.34 -19.31 -16.86
CA GLN A 105 14.69 -19.30 -17.41
C GLN A 105 15.66 -18.65 -16.44
N HIS A 106 16.76 -19.34 -16.14
CA HIS A 106 17.87 -18.81 -15.36
C HIS A 106 19.14 -18.74 -16.21
N SER A 107 19.88 -17.65 -16.04
CA SER A 107 21.28 -17.51 -16.42
C SER A 107 22.15 -17.55 -15.16
N ILE A 108 23.14 -18.42 -15.17
CA ILE A 108 24.03 -18.69 -14.04
C ILE A 108 25.43 -18.23 -14.40
N PHE A 109 25.99 -17.40 -13.52
CA PHE A 109 27.35 -16.90 -13.56
C PHE A 109 28.04 -17.19 -12.22
N PRO A 110 29.37 -17.08 -12.12
CA PRO A 110 30.07 -17.21 -10.85
C PRO A 110 29.48 -16.26 -9.80
N GLY A 111 28.85 -16.81 -8.76
CA GLY A 111 28.25 -16.05 -7.66
C GLY A 111 27.12 -15.10 -8.05
N PHE A 112 26.55 -15.23 -9.24
CA PHE A 112 25.48 -14.37 -9.71
C PHE A 112 24.44 -15.17 -10.51
N ILE A 113 23.17 -14.91 -10.23
CA ILE A 113 22.06 -15.58 -10.90
C ILE A 113 21.11 -14.52 -11.40
N GLN A 114 20.67 -14.65 -12.64
CA GLN A 114 19.58 -13.88 -13.19
C GLN A 114 18.49 -14.85 -13.62
N GLY A 115 17.26 -14.61 -13.22
CA GLY A 115 16.11 -15.39 -13.65
C GLY A 115 15.02 -14.52 -14.24
N LYS A 116 14.21 -15.16 -15.08
CA LYS A 116 12.97 -14.64 -15.64
C LYS A 116 11.91 -15.72 -15.56
N ALA A 117 10.67 -15.32 -15.33
CA ALA A 117 9.50 -16.17 -15.43
C ALA A 117 8.38 -15.47 -16.19
N ARG A 118 7.60 -16.26 -16.92
CA ARG A 118 6.40 -15.81 -17.64
C ARG A 118 5.30 -16.82 -17.48
N ILE A 119 4.08 -16.36 -17.22
CA ILE A 119 2.90 -17.24 -17.19
C ILE A 119 2.46 -17.49 -18.63
N ASN A 120 2.37 -18.76 -19.00
CA ASN A 120 1.86 -19.20 -20.30
C ASN A 120 0.33 -19.15 -20.29
N MET A 121 -0.22 -18.03 -20.77
CA MET A 121 -1.67 -17.79 -20.84
C MET A 121 -2.40 -18.65 -21.88
N GLN A 122 -1.67 -19.43 -22.69
CA GLN A 122 -2.26 -20.32 -23.70
C GLN A 122 -2.52 -21.74 -23.15
N ARG A 123 -2.16 -22.01 -21.89
CA ARG A 123 -2.31 -23.32 -21.23
C ARG A 123 -3.04 -23.18 -19.88
N GLY A 124 -3.57 -24.29 -19.38
CA GLY A 124 -4.27 -24.35 -18.09
C GLY A 124 -5.57 -23.56 -18.06
N SER A 125 -5.92 -23.01 -16.90
CA SER A 125 -7.20 -22.31 -16.69
C SER A 125 -7.37 -21.06 -17.56
N PHE A 126 -6.27 -20.43 -17.97
CA PHE A 126 -6.31 -19.28 -18.87
C PHE A 126 -6.56 -19.63 -20.34
N ALA A 127 -6.30 -20.89 -20.75
CA ALA A 127 -6.50 -21.33 -22.14
C ALA A 127 -7.98 -21.34 -22.55
N ASN A 128 -8.87 -21.58 -21.58
CA ASN A 128 -10.31 -21.63 -21.78
C ASN A 128 -10.98 -20.25 -21.65
N LEU A 129 -10.21 -19.19 -21.37
CA LEU A 129 -10.75 -17.86 -21.46
C LEU A 129 -11.22 -17.65 -22.91
N PRO A 130 -12.50 -17.24 -23.11
CA PRO A 130 -13.16 -17.25 -24.40
C PRO A 130 -12.42 -16.40 -25.46
N GLU A 131 -11.54 -15.51 -25.03
CA GLU A 131 -10.60 -14.77 -25.86
C GLU A 131 -9.20 -14.97 -25.28
N LYS A 132 -8.20 -15.17 -26.14
CA LYS A 132 -6.78 -15.35 -25.80
C LYS A 132 -6.19 -14.06 -25.22
N LEU A 133 -6.67 -13.64 -24.05
CA LEU A 133 -6.15 -12.52 -23.30
C LEU A 133 -4.67 -12.80 -23.04
N ASN A 134 -3.81 -12.05 -23.72
CA ASN A 134 -2.37 -12.21 -23.63
C ASN A 134 -1.81 -10.94 -23.00
N ILE A 135 -1.63 -10.99 -21.69
CA ILE A 135 -0.99 -9.92 -20.94
C ILE A 135 0.53 -10.11 -21.07
N PRO A 136 1.25 -9.22 -21.77
CA PRO A 136 2.70 -9.30 -21.89
C PRO A 136 3.33 -8.93 -20.54
N HIS A 137 3.82 -9.93 -19.83
CA HIS A 137 4.45 -9.75 -18.54
C HIS A 137 5.71 -10.61 -18.39
N ASP A 138 6.68 -10.08 -17.65
CA ASP A 138 7.93 -10.73 -17.29
C ASP A 138 8.17 -10.51 -15.79
N ILE A 139 8.19 -11.61 -15.04
CA ILE A 139 8.71 -11.61 -13.67
C ILE A 139 10.22 -11.82 -13.78
N TYR A 140 11.03 -11.06 -13.06
CA TYR A 140 12.47 -11.20 -13.10
C TYR A 140 13.09 -11.16 -11.71
N TRP A 141 14.25 -11.79 -11.57
CA TRP A 141 15.08 -11.67 -10.38
C TRP A 141 16.56 -11.69 -10.72
N LYS A 142 17.36 -11.05 -9.87
CA LYS A 142 18.81 -11.03 -9.90
C LYS A 142 19.30 -11.24 -8.48
N ILE A 143 20.16 -12.22 -8.28
CA ILE A 143 20.72 -12.57 -6.98
C ILE A 143 22.23 -12.44 -7.11
N ASN A 144 22.82 -11.56 -6.30
CA ASN A 144 24.27 -11.42 -6.19
C ASN A 144 24.73 -12.07 -4.89
N SER A 145 25.37 -13.24 -4.96
CA SER A 145 25.80 -13.94 -3.74
C SER A 145 27.01 -13.30 -3.07
N TYR A 146 27.73 -12.40 -3.76
CA TYR A 146 28.87 -11.69 -3.18
C TYR A 146 28.44 -10.53 -2.28
N THR A 147 27.38 -9.80 -2.66
CA THR A 147 26.83 -8.70 -1.85
C THR A 147 25.65 -9.14 -0.98
N GLY A 148 25.00 -10.25 -1.32
CA GLY A 148 23.75 -10.69 -0.70
C GLY A 148 22.51 -9.98 -1.27
N ASP A 149 22.69 -9.08 -2.23
CA ASP A 149 21.57 -8.32 -2.79
C ASP A 149 20.67 -9.18 -3.68
N ILE A 150 19.37 -8.97 -3.54
CA ILE A 150 18.36 -9.58 -4.40
C ILE A 150 17.51 -8.46 -4.99
N VAL A 151 17.45 -8.39 -6.31
CA VAL A 151 16.50 -7.54 -7.03
C VAL A 151 15.47 -8.44 -7.66
N ALA A 152 14.19 -8.22 -7.38
CA ALA A 152 13.09 -8.93 -8.03
C ALA A 152 12.05 -7.92 -8.53
N GLY A 153 11.27 -8.29 -9.54
CA GLY A 153 10.26 -7.39 -10.06
C GLY A 153 9.34 -8.02 -11.09
N LEU A 154 8.34 -7.25 -11.47
CA LEU A 154 7.37 -7.53 -12.52
C LEU A 154 7.43 -6.38 -13.51
N ASN A 155 7.60 -6.71 -14.79
CA ASN A 155 7.37 -5.79 -15.88
C ASN A 155 6.13 -6.27 -16.62
N MET A 156 5.20 -5.37 -16.90
CA MET A 156 4.06 -5.62 -17.77
C MET A 156 4.08 -4.55 -18.85
N GLU A 157 4.08 -4.98 -20.10
CA GLU A 157 3.97 -4.05 -21.23
C GLU A 157 2.51 -3.63 -21.41
N GLN A 158 2.30 -2.65 -22.29
CA GLN A 158 0.96 -2.20 -22.62
C GLN A 158 0.14 -3.35 -23.21
N TRP A 159 -1.10 -3.47 -22.76
CA TRP A 159 -2.07 -4.36 -23.37
C TRP A 159 -3.45 -3.72 -23.41
N ASN A 160 -4.30 -4.26 -24.26
CA ASN A 160 -5.68 -3.86 -24.34
C ASN A 160 -6.58 -5.09 -24.36
N TRP A 161 -7.82 -4.87 -23.93
CA TRP A 161 -8.88 -5.83 -24.09
C TRP A 161 -10.10 -5.07 -24.59
N LEU A 162 -10.66 -5.55 -25.70
CA LEU A 162 -11.77 -4.92 -26.40
C LEU A 162 -12.83 -5.99 -26.62
N ARG A 163 -13.99 -5.83 -26.01
CA ARG A 163 -15.10 -6.76 -26.15
C ARG A 163 -16.42 -6.02 -26.12
N ASP A 164 -17.26 -6.29 -27.11
CA ASP A 164 -18.58 -5.68 -27.26
C ASP A 164 -18.48 -4.13 -27.19
N GLU A 165 -18.95 -3.55 -26.10
CA GLU A 165 -18.96 -2.11 -25.79
C GLU A 165 -17.96 -1.74 -24.67
N GLN A 166 -17.13 -2.69 -24.23
CA GLN A 166 -16.13 -2.52 -23.18
C GLN A 166 -14.71 -2.45 -23.75
N THR A 167 -13.97 -1.42 -23.35
CA THR A 167 -12.57 -1.22 -23.72
C THR A 167 -11.75 -1.07 -22.46
N TRP A 168 -10.65 -1.81 -22.36
CA TRP A 168 -9.64 -1.67 -21.33
C TRP A 168 -8.30 -1.44 -22.02
N LEU A 169 -7.64 -0.35 -21.66
CA LEU A 169 -6.30 -0.01 -22.10
C LEU A 169 -5.42 0.10 -20.85
N VAL A 170 -4.53 -0.85 -20.67
CA VAL A 170 -3.64 -0.89 -19.51
C VAL A 170 -2.24 -0.53 -19.97
N SER A 171 -1.74 0.59 -19.46
CA SER A 171 -0.39 1.08 -19.78
C SER A 171 0.67 0.31 -18.99
N PRO A 172 1.95 0.39 -19.38
CA PRO A 172 3.02 -0.37 -18.75
C PRO A 172 3.08 -0.20 -17.22
N LEU A 173 3.32 -1.32 -16.53
CA LEU A 173 3.53 -1.40 -15.09
C LEU A 173 4.91 -1.98 -14.81
N ASN A 174 5.67 -1.33 -13.95
CA ASN A 174 6.93 -1.81 -13.42
C ASN A 174 6.81 -1.88 -11.90
N ILE A 175 7.09 -3.04 -11.34
CA ILE A 175 7.26 -3.25 -9.91
C ILE A 175 8.67 -3.77 -9.70
N GLN A 176 9.41 -3.16 -8.78
CA GLN A 176 10.74 -3.59 -8.41
C GLN A 176 10.89 -3.58 -6.88
N ALA A 177 11.39 -4.68 -6.35
CA ALA A 177 11.83 -4.79 -4.97
C ALA A 177 13.34 -5.10 -4.95
N LYS A 178 14.11 -4.31 -4.20
CA LYS A 178 15.53 -4.55 -3.95
C LYS A 178 15.72 -4.85 -2.48
N LEU A 179 16.02 -6.10 -2.17
CA LEU A 179 16.56 -6.51 -0.88
C LEU A 179 18.07 -6.25 -0.88
N SER A 180 18.53 -5.38 0.01
CA SER A 180 19.95 -5.12 0.24
C SER A 180 20.37 -5.73 1.57
N GLY A 181 21.22 -6.76 1.54
CA GLY A 181 21.53 -7.57 2.72
C GLY A 181 20.31 -8.31 3.30
N THR A 182 20.18 -8.36 4.63
CA THR A 182 19.06 -9.05 5.32
C THR A 182 18.05 -8.10 5.96
N GLU A 183 18.28 -6.79 5.89
CA GLU A 183 17.60 -5.82 6.77
C GLU A 183 16.94 -4.65 6.03
N GLN A 184 17.07 -4.54 4.71
CA GLN A 184 16.46 -3.43 3.95
C GLN A 184 15.84 -3.90 2.64
N ILE A 185 14.59 -3.48 2.40
CA ILE A 185 13.87 -3.67 1.14
C ILE A 185 13.47 -2.29 0.60
N ASP A 186 13.92 -1.96 -0.59
CA ASP A 186 13.44 -0.80 -1.34
C ASP A 186 12.39 -1.27 -2.37
N LEU A 187 11.16 -0.78 -2.26
CA LEU A 187 10.06 -1.06 -3.16
C LEU A 187 9.79 0.15 -4.04
N ALA A 188 9.71 -0.07 -5.35
CA ALA A 188 9.30 0.92 -6.33
C ALA A 188 8.21 0.34 -7.23
N VAL A 189 7.13 1.08 -7.41
CA VAL A 189 6.04 0.77 -8.33
C VAL A 189 5.85 1.97 -9.23
N VAL A 190 5.88 1.75 -10.54
CA VAL A 190 5.62 2.77 -11.56
C VAL A 190 4.57 2.21 -12.51
N TRP A 191 3.39 2.80 -12.51
CA TRP A 191 2.32 2.46 -13.44
C TRP A 191 2.00 3.67 -14.29
N GLN A 192 2.14 3.54 -15.62
CA GLN A 192 1.86 4.64 -16.55
C GLN A 192 0.36 4.95 -16.69
N GLY A 193 -0.49 4.10 -16.12
CA GLY A 193 -1.92 4.31 -16.02
C GLY A 193 -2.76 3.25 -16.69
N MET A 194 -4.05 3.51 -16.72
CA MET A 194 -5.07 2.62 -17.18
C MET A 194 -6.32 3.40 -17.55
N GLU A 195 -6.94 3.02 -18.65
CA GLU A 195 -8.22 3.56 -19.08
C GLU A 195 -9.19 2.41 -19.28
N TRP A 196 -10.41 2.57 -18.81
CA TRP A 196 -11.49 1.65 -19.11
C TRP A 196 -12.72 2.43 -19.53
N ARG A 197 -13.51 1.84 -20.41
CA ARG A 197 -14.74 2.41 -20.94
C ARG A 197 -15.77 1.31 -21.12
N ASP A 198 -17.00 1.59 -20.74
CA ASP A 198 -18.19 0.79 -21.02
C ASP A 198 -19.19 1.69 -21.74
N ASP A 199 -19.22 1.58 -23.06
CA ASP A 199 -20.06 2.39 -23.95
C ASP A 199 -21.56 2.11 -23.71
N ARG A 200 -21.92 0.92 -23.19
CA ARG A 200 -23.31 0.54 -22.89
C ARG A 200 -23.90 1.38 -21.77
N ASN A 201 -23.12 1.52 -20.71
CA ASN A 201 -23.51 2.19 -19.49
C ASN A 201 -23.02 3.64 -19.45
N SER A 202 -22.35 4.11 -20.52
CA SER A 202 -21.68 5.42 -20.56
C SER A 202 -20.75 5.63 -19.36
N GLU A 203 -20.09 4.54 -18.92
CA GLU A 203 -19.14 4.57 -17.82
C GLU A 203 -17.72 4.59 -18.36
N GLN A 204 -16.85 5.33 -17.70
CA GLN A 204 -15.43 5.35 -18.02
C GLN A 204 -14.60 5.65 -16.79
N GLY A 205 -13.40 5.12 -16.75
CA GLY A 205 -12.42 5.49 -15.75
C GLY A 205 -11.04 5.64 -16.35
N LYS A 206 -10.24 6.50 -15.73
CA LYS A 206 -8.86 6.76 -16.09
C LYS A 206 -8.03 6.91 -14.85
N LEU A 207 -6.96 6.13 -14.77
CA LEU A 207 -5.86 6.31 -13.85
C LEU A 207 -4.66 6.74 -14.71
N SER A 208 -4.08 7.89 -14.42
CA SER A 208 -2.82 8.32 -15.05
C SER A 208 -1.63 7.90 -14.19
N ASN A 209 -0.42 8.30 -14.59
CA ASN A 209 0.84 8.00 -13.94
C ASN A 209 0.75 7.91 -12.40
N LEU A 210 1.05 6.73 -11.87
CA LEU A 210 1.13 6.41 -10.45
C LEU A 210 2.54 5.94 -10.14
N THR A 211 3.20 6.58 -9.19
CA THR A 211 4.47 6.14 -8.63
C THR A 211 4.31 5.91 -7.14
N LEU A 212 4.78 4.77 -6.64
CA LEU A 212 4.86 4.46 -5.22
C LEU A 212 6.30 4.02 -4.91
N GLU A 213 6.93 4.72 -3.99
CA GLU A 213 8.24 4.37 -3.47
C GLU A 213 8.09 4.11 -1.97
N SER A 214 8.67 3.02 -1.50
CA SER A 214 8.65 2.67 -0.10
C SER A 214 9.97 2.03 0.30
N LYS A 215 10.41 2.35 1.50
CA LYS A 215 11.56 1.72 2.12
C LYS A 215 11.07 0.94 3.33
N LEU A 216 11.40 -0.34 3.38
CA LEU A 216 11.23 -1.18 4.56
C LEU A 216 12.59 -1.49 5.17
N THR A 217 12.70 -1.38 6.48
CA THR A 217 13.92 -1.72 7.23
C THR A 217 13.58 -2.56 8.43
N VAL A 218 14.44 -3.53 8.73
CA VAL A 218 14.38 -4.29 9.97
C VAL A 218 14.93 -3.42 11.10
N ASN A 219 14.16 -3.27 12.16
CA ASN A 219 14.60 -2.69 13.41
C ASN A 219 14.19 -3.60 14.58
N ASP A 220 15.17 -4.11 15.33
CA ASP A 220 14.98 -5.07 16.43
C ASP A 220 14.05 -6.26 16.07
N GLY A 221 14.19 -6.78 14.84
CA GLY A 221 13.42 -7.94 14.35
C GLY A 221 12.06 -7.61 13.71
N LEU A 222 11.65 -6.34 13.67
CA LEU A 222 10.41 -5.89 13.02
C LEU A 222 10.68 -5.14 11.72
N TRP A 223 9.89 -5.44 10.68
CA TRP A 223 9.88 -4.65 9.47
C TRP A 223 9.07 -3.37 9.69
N LEU A 224 9.76 -2.24 9.66
CA LEU A 224 9.15 -0.92 9.69
C LEU A 224 9.23 -0.31 8.29
N MET A 225 8.23 0.50 7.94
CA MET A 225 8.24 1.31 6.73
C MET A 225 8.56 2.76 7.09
N PRO A 226 9.84 3.12 7.30
CA PRO A 226 10.23 4.46 7.75
C PRO A 226 9.83 5.57 6.78
N GLN A 227 9.71 5.26 5.49
CA GLN A 227 9.30 6.23 4.49
C GLN A 227 8.48 5.56 3.40
N ALA A 228 7.38 6.22 3.02
CA ALA A 228 6.63 5.91 1.82
C ALA A 228 6.24 7.21 1.10
N LYS A 229 6.25 7.16 -0.23
CA LYS A 229 5.90 8.27 -1.10
C LYS A 229 4.99 7.76 -2.20
N LEU A 230 3.88 8.44 -2.44
CA LEU A 230 2.97 8.20 -3.56
C LEU A 230 2.79 9.48 -4.36
N ASP A 231 2.91 9.36 -5.68
CA ASP A 231 2.58 10.39 -6.65
C ASP A 231 1.52 9.83 -7.60
N LEU A 232 0.37 10.49 -7.68
CA LEU A 232 -0.68 10.16 -8.63
C LEU A 232 -1.05 11.42 -9.44
N GLU A 233 -0.89 11.34 -10.75
CA GLU A 233 -1.17 12.48 -11.63
C GLU A 233 -2.68 12.76 -11.75
N GLN A 234 -3.47 11.71 -12.00
CA GLN A 234 -4.92 11.84 -12.15
C GLN A 234 -5.62 10.51 -11.90
N LEU A 235 -6.77 10.59 -11.22
CA LEU A 235 -7.78 9.54 -11.21
C LEU A 235 -9.11 10.17 -11.62
N GLU A 236 -9.81 9.52 -12.52
CA GLU A 236 -11.10 9.95 -13.03
C GLU A 236 -12.04 8.76 -13.13
N LEU A 237 -13.27 8.96 -12.68
CA LEU A 237 -14.37 8.03 -12.81
C LEU A 237 -15.58 8.82 -13.28
N ARG A 238 -16.12 8.48 -14.45
CA ARG A 238 -17.38 9.01 -14.95
C ARG A 238 -18.39 7.89 -15.07
N GLN A 239 -19.56 8.15 -14.54
CA GLN A 239 -20.79 7.37 -14.63
C GLN A 239 -21.89 8.33 -15.12
N PRO A 240 -23.03 7.84 -15.63
CA PRO A 240 -24.09 8.67 -16.21
C PRO A 240 -24.50 9.87 -15.35
N ASP A 241 -24.65 9.64 -14.05
CA ASP A 241 -25.10 10.66 -13.09
C ASP A 241 -24.00 11.12 -12.14
N ARG A 242 -22.76 10.65 -12.29
CA ARG A 242 -21.70 10.90 -11.30
C ARG A 242 -20.35 11.03 -11.96
N GLN A 243 -19.62 12.08 -11.59
CA GLN A 243 -18.23 12.25 -11.96
C GLN A 243 -17.39 12.48 -10.72
N LEU A 244 -16.31 11.71 -10.60
CA LEU A 244 -15.26 11.91 -9.61
C LEU A 244 -13.96 12.17 -10.35
N GLN A 245 -13.24 13.21 -9.97
CA GLN A 245 -11.91 13.50 -10.50
C GLN A 245 -10.98 13.93 -9.37
N LEU A 246 -9.84 13.27 -9.29
CA LEU A 246 -8.71 13.60 -8.43
C LEU A 246 -7.53 13.97 -9.33
N LYS A 247 -6.90 15.11 -9.09
CA LYS A 247 -5.70 15.54 -9.83
C LYS A 247 -4.57 15.84 -8.86
N GLN A 248 -3.37 15.41 -9.26
CA GLN A 248 -2.10 15.65 -8.60
C GLN A 248 -2.19 15.38 -7.10
N TRP A 249 -2.22 14.10 -6.75
CA TRP A 249 -2.12 13.66 -5.37
C TRP A 249 -0.67 13.28 -5.06
N HIS A 250 -0.05 14.05 -4.18
CA HIS A 250 1.23 13.74 -3.58
C HIS A 250 1.00 13.33 -2.12
N TRP A 251 1.51 12.17 -1.73
CA TRP A 251 1.43 11.66 -0.38
C TRP A 251 2.80 11.23 0.11
N LEU A 252 3.11 11.57 1.35
CA LEU A 252 4.33 11.19 2.05
C LEU A 252 3.96 10.67 3.42
N ALA A 253 4.45 9.48 3.77
CA ALA A 253 4.45 8.97 5.13
C ALA A 253 5.89 8.79 5.63
N ASP A 254 6.09 9.12 6.89
CA ASP A 254 7.36 9.02 7.60
C ASP A 254 7.08 8.42 8.98
N ILE A 255 7.80 7.35 9.32
CA ILE A 255 7.72 6.70 10.63
C ILE A 255 9.08 6.84 11.29
N ARG A 256 9.11 7.53 12.43
CA ARG A 256 10.32 7.72 13.22
C ARG A 256 10.17 7.01 14.55
N GLU A 257 11.25 6.37 14.95
CA GLU A 257 11.38 5.86 16.30
C GLU A 257 12.21 6.85 17.13
N ASN A 258 11.67 7.27 18.26
CA ASN A 258 12.37 8.07 19.24
C ASN A 258 12.78 7.18 20.43
N ARG A 259 14.08 7.15 20.73
CA ARG A 259 14.69 6.37 21.81
C ARG A 259 15.26 7.22 22.94
N ASP A 260 14.99 8.53 22.96
CA ASP A 260 15.60 9.47 23.90
C ASP A 260 15.05 9.38 25.34
N GLY A 261 14.30 8.33 25.69
CA GLY A 261 13.67 8.13 27.00
C GLY A 261 13.58 6.67 27.47
N LEU A 262 12.91 6.44 28.61
CA LEU A 262 12.70 5.11 29.21
C LEU A 262 11.84 4.16 28.36
N LEU A 263 11.11 4.69 27.37
CA LEU A 263 10.25 3.96 26.45
C LEU A 263 10.64 4.32 25.01
N SER A 264 10.67 3.33 24.13
CA SER A 264 10.75 3.56 22.68
C SER A 264 9.36 3.95 22.15
N VAL A 265 9.30 5.10 21.50
CA VAL A 265 8.07 5.68 20.96
C VAL A 265 8.15 5.72 19.44
N VAL A 266 7.03 5.41 18.78
CA VAL A 266 6.86 5.50 17.33
C VAL A 266 6.00 6.72 17.01
N ASP A 267 6.56 7.62 16.22
CA ASP A 267 5.86 8.76 15.65
C ASP A 267 5.57 8.48 14.17
N VAL A 268 4.30 8.58 13.78
CA VAL A 268 3.84 8.40 12.40
C VAL A 268 3.36 9.74 11.89
N ASN A 269 4.05 10.27 10.89
CA ASN A 269 3.68 11.49 10.19
C ASN A 269 3.23 11.14 8.78
N SER A 270 2.17 11.79 8.31
CA SER A 270 1.69 11.62 6.94
C SER A 270 1.14 12.92 6.42
N HIS A 271 1.63 13.32 5.25
CA HIS A 271 1.25 14.55 4.58
C HIS A 271 0.66 14.19 3.22
N SER A 272 -0.41 14.88 2.86
CA SER A 272 -1.08 14.75 1.58
C SER A 272 -1.32 16.12 1.00
N ASP A 273 -0.90 16.31 -0.25
CA ASP A 273 -1.16 17.48 -1.08
C ASP A 273 -1.96 17.02 -2.30
N ILE A 274 -3.20 17.51 -2.42
CA ILE A 274 -4.11 17.19 -3.50
C ILE A 274 -4.49 18.50 -4.17
N GLN A 275 -4.07 18.67 -5.44
CA GLN A 275 -4.37 19.90 -6.17
C GLN A 275 -5.87 20.10 -6.39
N SER A 276 -6.59 19.04 -6.77
CA SER A 276 -8.03 19.13 -7.02
C SER A 276 -8.71 17.79 -6.77
N LEU A 277 -9.83 17.83 -6.08
CA LEU A 277 -10.78 16.74 -5.96
C LEU A 277 -12.17 17.29 -6.27
N SER A 278 -12.79 16.83 -7.35
CA SER A 278 -14.13 17.25 -7.73
C SER A 278 -15.07 16.05 -7.77
N TYR A 279 -16.26 16.25 -7.24
CA TYR A 279 -17.36 15.32 -7.32
C TYR A 279 -18.60 16.05 -7.83
N SER A 280 -19.17 15.57 -8.92
CA SER A 280 -20.39 16.14 -9.51
C SER A 280 -21.45 15.05 -9.63
N SER A 281 -22.68 15.40 -9.28
CA SER A 281 -23.90 14.60 -9.43
C SER A 281 -25.10 15.53 -9.62
N PRO A 282 -26.29 15.06 -10.08
CA PRO A 282 -27.46 15.91 -10.30
C PRO A 282 -27.89 16.78 -9.11
N GLN A 283 -27.58 16.35 -7.89
CA GLN A 283 -27.98 17.03 -6.66
C GLN A 283 -26.86 17.84 -6.02
N ASN A 284 -25.60 17.50 -6.31
CA ASN A 284 -24.45 17.99 -5.58
C ASN A 284 -23.27 18.20 -6.53
N ASP A 285 -22.66 19.39 -6.47
CA ASP A 285 -21.40 19.70 -7.10
C ASP A 285 -20.42 20.21 -6.04
N TYR A 286 -19.35 19.46 -5.84
CA TYR A 286 -18.32 19.72 -4.86
C TYR A 286 -16.98 19.82 -5.57
N GLN A 287 -16.36 20.99 -5.48
CA GLN A 287 -14.99 21.18 -5.93
C GLN A 287 -14.11 21.52 -4.74
N LEU A 288 -13.22 20.60 -4.41
CA LEU A 288 -12.12 20.79 -3.47
C LEU A 288 -10.86 21.14 -4.26
N SER A 289 -10.14 22.17 -3.87
CA SER A 289 -8.87 22.54 -4.49
C SER A 289 -7.82 22.91 -3.45
N GLU A 290 -6.56 22.68 -3.80
CA GLU A 290 -5.38 23.00 -2.99
C GLU A 290 -5.42 22.36 -1.59
N LEU A 291 -5.91 21.12 -1.51
CA LEU A 291 -6.03 20.40 -0.26
C LEU A 291 -4.64 20.02 0.25
N LYS A 292 -4.23 20.65 1.35
CA LYS A 292 -3.04 20.26 2.10
C LYS A 292 -3.45 19.77 3.46
N THR A 293 -3.15 18.51 3.76
CA THR A 293 -3.46 17.88 5.05
C THR A 293 -2.25 17.15 5.57
N GLY A 294 -2.00 17.29 6.87
CA GLY A 294 -0.98 16.53 7.58
C GLY A 294 -1.62 15.90 8.81
N PHE A 295 -1.28 14.65 9.08
CA PHE A 295 -1.56 14.02 10.36
C PHE A 295 -0.25 13.58 11.00
N ALA A 296 -0.12 13.84 12.29
CA ALA A 296 0.95 13.31 13.11
C ALA A 296 0.34 12.54 14.27
N LEU A 297 0.69 11.27 14.37
CA LEU A 297 0.38 10.40 15.49
C LEU A 297 1.68 10.17 16.27
N GLY A 298 1.76 10.66 17.50
CA GLY A 298 2.93 10.51 18.35
C GLY A 298 2.62 9.91 19.71
N GLY A 299 3.66 9.46 20.41
CA GLY A 299 3.52 8.85 21.74
C GLY A 299 3.13 7.38 21.75
N VAL A 300 3.12 6.71 20.59
CA VAL A 300 2.73 5.30 20.48
C VAL A 300 3.85 4.39 20.96
N ASN A 301 3.61 3.58 22.00
CA ASN A 301 4.59 2.63 22.50
C ASN A 301 4.91 1.54 21.46
N ARG A 302 6.20 1.36 21.13
CA ARG A 302 6.70 0.35 20.18
C ARG A 302 6.22 -1.06 20.51
N GLU A 303 6.29 -1.47 21.77
CA GLU A 303 5.88 -2.82 22.22
C GLU A 303 4.39 -3.06 22.01
N GLY A 304 3.58 -2.00 22.09
CA GLY A 304 2.15 -2.07 21.81
C GLY A 304 1.86 -2.26 20.32
N VAL A 305 2.56 -1.53 19.45
CA VAL A 305 2.46 -1.71 17.98
C VAL A 305 2.92 -3.11 17.58
N GLU A 306 4.03 -3.59 18.15
CA GLU A 306 4.54 -4.94 17.95
C GLU A 306 3.50 -5.99 18.34
N ALA A 307 2.92 -5.86 19.53
CA ALA A 307 1.87 -6.75 20.00
C ALA A 307 0.66 -6.75 19.05
N LEU A 308 0.21 -5.59 18.55
CA LEU A 308 -0.90 -5.52 17.61
C LEU A 308 -0.57 -6.17 16.26
N LEU A 309 0.62 -5.91 15.70
CA LEU A 309 1.05 -6.48 14.42
C LEU A 309 1.15 -8.01 14.52
N MET A 310 1.79 -8.54 15.56
CA MET A 310 1.91 -9.99 15.79
C MET A 310 0.55 -10.67 15.98
N ASN A 311 -0.43 -9.98 16.57
CA ASN A 311 -1.77 -10.52 16.78
C ASN A 311 -2.67 -10.41 15.53
N SER A 312 -2.42 -9.44 14.65
CA SER A 312 -3.20 -9.24 13.42
C SER A 312 -3.04 -10.37 12.40
N GLY A 313 -1.92 -11.11 12.45
CA GLY A 313 -1.60 -12.16 11.48
C GLY A 313 -2.14 -13.56 11.79
N LEU A 314 -2.63 -13.84 13.02
CA LEU A 314 -2.83 -15.24 13.46
C LEU A 314 -4.11 -15.53 14.24
N ASP A 315 -4.82 -14.55 14.81
CA ASP A 315 -6.06 -14.82 15.55
C ASP A 315 -6.87 -13.54 15.83
N ALA A 316 -7.67 -13.10 14.86
CA ALA A 316 -8.48 -11.88 14.97
C ALA A 316 -9.51 -11.95 16.12
N ASP A 317 -9.92 -13.15 16.52
CA ASP A 317 -10.95 -13.39 17.53
C ASP A 317 -10.44 -13.29 18.97
N ASN A 318 -9.12 -13.20 19.19
CA ASN A 318 -8.54 -13.12 20.52
C ASN A 318 -8.57 -11.68 21.07
N ILE A 319 -9.77 -11.24 21.46
CA ILE A 319 -10.05 -9.90 22.01
C ILE A 319 -9.12 -9.56 23.19
N ALA A 320 -8.71 -10.54 24.00
CA ALA A 320 -7.80 -10.31 25.13
C ALA A 320 -6.41 -9.86 24.69
N LYS A 321 -5.86 -10.46 23.62
CA LYS A 321 -4.56 -10.08 23.04
C LYS A 321 -4.61 -8.70 22.39
N TRP A 322 -5.69 -8.39 21.67
CA TRP A 322 -5.93 -7.05 21.13
C TRP A 322 -6.01 -5.99 22.21
N LYS A 323 -6.76 -6.25 23.30
CA LYS A 323 -6.83 -5.35 24.46
C LYS A 323 -5.47 -5.14 25.12
N ALA A 324 -4.64 -6.18 25.22
CA ALA A 324 -3.30 -6.05 25.78
C ALA A 324 -2.38 -5.17 24.90
N GLY A 325 -2.40 -5.34 23.58
CA GLY A 325 -1.63 -4.51 22.65
C GLY A 325 -2.11 -3.04 22.66
N LEU A 326 -3.43 -2.82 22.64
CA LEU A 326 -4.01 -1.48 22.77
C LEU A 326 -3.63 -0.83 24.11
N ASN A 327 -3.64 -1.60 25.21
CA ASN A 327 -3.22 -1.10 26.52
C ASN A 327 -1.78 -0.60 26.56
N LEU A 328 -0.86 -1.28 25.86
CA LEU A 328 0.52 -0.85 25.78
C LEU A 328 0.64 0.50 25.05
N ILE A 329 -0.21 0.74 24.05
CA ILE A 329 -0.29 2.01 23.31
C ILE A 329 -0.94 3.12 24.15
N THR A 330 -2.06 2.83 24.82
CA THR A 330 -2.83 3.86 25.53
C THR A 330 -2.19 4.28 26.86
N ARG A 331 -1.29 3.46 27.43
CA ARG A 331 -0.57 3.76 28.69
C ARG A 331 0.51 4.84 28.57
N SER A 332 1.03 5.11 27.38
CA SER A 332 1.95 6.23 27.15
C SER A 332 1.23 7.55 26.86
N GLY A 333 -0.09 7.50 26.64
CA GLY A 333 -0.83 8.62 26.05
C GLY A 333 -0.59 8.68 24.54
N VAL A 334 -1.61 9.10 23.79
CA VAL A 334 -1.54 9.19 22.33
C VAL A 334 -1.81 10.63 21.93
N HIS A 335 -0.93 11.19 21.11
CA HIS A 335 -1.05 12.53 20.57
C HIS A 335 -1.42 12.44 19.09
N PHE A 336 -2.55 13.01 18.73
CA PHE A 336 -2.99 13.19 17.36
C PHE A 336 -2.98 14.67 17.04
N ARG A 337 -2.18 15.08 16.06
CA ARG A 337 -2.15 16.45 15.57
C ARG A 337 -2.58 16.45 14.11
N LEU A 338 -3.57 17.27 13.80
CA LEU A 338 -3.98 17.60 12.44
C LEU A 338 -3.27 18.91 12.05
N ASP A 339 -2.32 18.84 11.14
CA ASP A 339 -1.70 20.04 10.58
C ASP A 339 -2.75 20.90 9.86
N PRO A 340 -2.53 22.21 9.69
CA PRO A 340 -3.52 23.11 9.10
C PRO A 340 -4.04 22.60 7.74
N PHE A 341 -5.29 22.15 7.76
CA PHE A 341 -6.09 21.74 6.63
C PHE A 341 -6.55 23.00 5.90
N ASN A 342 -5.80 23.38 4.88
CA ASN A 342 -6.19 24.48 4.01
C ASN A 342 -6.76 23.88 2.73
N LEU A 343 -7.96 24.31 2.35
CA LEU A 343 -8.59 23.92 1.10
C LEU A 343 -9.46 25.07 0.59
N GLN A 344 -9.85 24.96 -0.68
CA GLN A 344 -10.95 25.74 -1.24
C GLN A 344 -12.11 24.80 -1.56
N LEU A 345 -13.26 25.01 -0.93
CA LEU A 345 -14.51 24.31 -1.25
C LEU A 345 -15.38 25.24 -2.07
N ASN A 346 -15.71 24.84 -3.30
CA ASN A 346 -16.47 25.66 -4.25
C ASN A 346 -15.89 27.09 -4.39
N ARG A 347 -14.55 27.17 -4.46
CA ARG A 347 -13.74 28.42 -4.54
C ARG A 347 -13.82 29.32 -3.30
N GLN A 348 -14.32 28.81 -2.18
CA GLN A 348 -14.33 29.52 -0.90
C GLN A 348 -13.29 28.88 0.05
N PRO A 349 -12.46 29.69 0.73
CA PRO A 349 -11.45 29.15 1.62
C PRO A 349 -12.08 28.48 2.84
N VAL A 350 -11.54 27.34 3.21
CA VAL A 350 -11.82 26.64 4.46
C VAL A 350 -10.49 26.32 5.12
N LYS A 351 -10.33 26.72 6.37
CA LYS A 351 -9.19 26.36 7.20
C LYS A 351 -9.67 25.55 8.39
N ILE A 352 -9.07 24.39 8.60
CA ILE A 352 -9.32 23.55 9.77
C ILE A 352 -7.97 23.22 10.39
N HIS A 353 -7.79 23.41 11.68
CA HIS A 353 -6.62 22.93 12.39
C HIS A 353 -7.07 22.37 13.72
N GLY A 354 -6.46 21.29 14.17
CA GLY A 354 -6.80 20.75 15.47
C GLY A 354 -5.75 19.85 16.05
N GLU A 355 -5.81 19.72 17.36
CA GLU A 355 -4.99 18.81 18.14
C GLU A 355 -5.91 18.02 19.05
N LEU A 356 -5.73 16.71 19.10
CA LEU A 356 -6.43 15.81 19.99
C LEU A 356 -5.39 14.94 20.70
N THR A 357 -5.35 15.05 22.01
CA THR A 357 -4.48 14.26 22.87
C THR A 357 -5.32 13.39 23.79
N THR A 358 -4.78 12.23 24.11
CA THR A 358 -5.36 11.33 25.10
C THR A 358 -4.44 11.28 26.31
N ARG A 359 -5.02 11.34 27.51
CA ARG A 359 -4.24 11.04 28.72
C ARG A 359 -3.93 9.54 28.76
N PRO A 360 -2.83 9.11 29.40
CA PRO A 360 -2.60 7.70 29.69
C PRO A 360 -3.82 7.00 30.29
N PHE A 361 -4.28 5.91 29.68
CA PHE A 361 -5.43 5.14 30.16
C PHE A 361 -5.28 3.63 29.90
N ASP A 362 -6.03 2.84 30.66
CA ASP A 362 -6.20 1.41 30.39
C ASP A 362 -7.52 1.22 29.62
N ILE A 363 -7.48 0.51 28.49
CA ILE A 363 -8.64 0.16 27.65
C ILE A 363 -9.74 -0.51 28.47
N SER A 364 -9.39 -1.20 29.56
CA SER A 364 -10.37 -1.79 30.48
C SER A 364 -11.20 -0.74 31.20
N GLN A 365 -10.78 0.53 31.26
CA GLN A 365 -11.53 1.64 31.84
C GLN A 365 -12.49 2.30 30.83
N VAL A 366 -12.39 1.94 29.55
CA VAL A 366 -13.31 2.41 28.50
C VAL A 366 -14.49 1.44 28.43
N HIS A 367 -15.58 1.79 29.12
CA HIS A 367 -16.81 1.00 29.14
C HIS A 367 -17.88 1.56 28.19
N GLU A 368 -17.88 2.88 27.98
CA GLU A 368 -18.87 3.62 27.17
C GLU A 368 -18.25 4.85 26.49
N VAL A 369 -18.94 5.44 25.50
CA VAL A 369 -18.50 6.66 24.79
C VAL A 369 -18.18 7.81 25.75
N ALA A 370 -18.94 7.94 26.84
CA ALA A 370 -18.69 8.97 27.86
C ALA A 370 -17.36 8.78 28.58
N SER A 371 -16.97 7.54 28.89
CA SER A 371 -15.68 7.22 29.51
C SER A 371 -14.50 7.49 28.56
N MET A 372 -14.67 7.24 27.25
CA MET A 372 -13.65 7.59 26.26
C MET A 372 -13.50 9.11 26.15
N ARG A 373 -14.60 9.85 26.10
CA ARG A 373 -14.58 11.32 26.01
C ARG A 373 -13.85 11.99 27.17
N SER A 374 -13.96 11.46 28.38
CA SER A 374 -13.28 12.06 29.55
C SER A 374 -11.74 11.99 29.47
N LEU A 375 -11.23 11.06 28.65
CA LEU A 375 -9.80 10.82 28.40
C LEU A 375 -9.24 11.69 27.28
N LEU A 376 -10.12 12.27 26.46
CA LEU A 376 -9.78 13.12 25.33
C LEU A 376 -9.64 14.58 25.78
N GLN A 377 -8.61 15.23 25.25
CA GLN A 377 -8.39 16.66 25.36
C GLN A 377 -7.97 17.19 24.01
N GLY A 378 -8.51 18.32 23.58
CA GLY A 378 -8.12 18.84 22.29
C GLY A 378 -8.75 20.16 21.97
N ASP A 379 -8.32 20.72 20.86
CA ASP A 379 -8.93 21.87 20.23
C ASP A 379 -9.05 21.66 18.73
N LEU A 380 -10.11 22.22 18.17
CA LEU A 380 -10.40 22.21 16.76
C LEU A 380 -10.84 23.63 16.40
N SER A 381 -10.06 24.29 15.57
CA SER A 381 -10.38 25.57 14.97
C SER A 381 -10.86 25.35 13.55
N VAL A 382 -12.01 25.92 13.24
CA VAL A 382 -12.61 25.92 11.89
C VAL A 382 -12.86 27.36 11.49
N GLU A 383 -12.47 27.72 10.28
CA GLU A 383 -12.70 29.03 9.67
C GLU A 383 -13.23 28.81 8.24
N ILE A 384 -14.37 29.43 7.94
CA ILE A 384 -15.04 29.32 6.63
C ILE A 384 -15.52 30.68 6.17
N ALA A 385 -15.69 30.88 4.87
CA ALA A 385 -16.41 32.05 4.35
C ALA A 385 -17.91 31.96 4.69
N GLN A 386 -18.54 33.08 5.06
CA GLN A 386 -19.99 33.15 5.32
C GLN A 386 -20.83 32.70 4.11
N THR A 387 -20.38 33.03 2.90
CA THR A 387 -21.01 32.60 1.64
C THR A 387 -21.06 31.09 1.50
N LEU A 388 -20.08 30.36 2.04
CA LEU A 388 -20.06 28.91 2.04
C LEU A 388 -21.10 28.34 3.01
N ALA A 389 -21.23 28.91 4.21
CA ALA A 389 -22.24 28.49 5.20
C ALA A 389 -23.67 28.61 4.66
N GLN A 390 -23.93 29.62 3.81
CA GLN A 390 -25.23 29.83 3.16
C GLN A 390 -25.54 28.84 2.03
N GLN A 391 -24.53 28.16 1.45
CA GLN A 391 -24.74 27.15 0.42
C GLN A 391 -25.33 25.85 0.98
N PHE A 392 -25.20 25.61 2.29
CA PHE A 392 -25.74 24.42 2.96
C PHE A 392 -27.05 24.78 3.68
N THR A 393 -28.18 24.37 3.09
CA THR A 393 -29.54 24.73 3.56
C THR A 393 -29.80 24.38 5.04
N SER A 394 -29.22 23.28 5.52
CA SER A 394 -29.32 22.85 6.93
C SER A 394 -28.55 23.75 7.90
N VAL A 395 -27.45 24.36 7.45
CA VAL A 395 -26.61 25.26 8.26
C VAL A 395 -27.15 26.68 8.20
N ALA A 396 -27.66 27.12 7.05
CA ALA A 396 -28.17 28.47 6.85
C ALA A 396 -29.30 28.84 7.82
N GLY A 397 -30.16 27.88 8.19
CA GLY A 397 -31.29 28.11 9.10
C GLY A 397 -30.90 28.28 10.58
N THR A 398 -29.81 27.66 11.03
CA THR A 398 -29.35 27.69 12.43
C THR A 398 -28.20 28.67 12.66
N LEU A 399 -27.61 29.18 11.58
CA LEU A 399 -26.48 30.11 11.62
C LEU A 399 -26.74 31.37 12.47
N PRO A 400 -27.91 32.05 12.38
CA PRO A 400 -28.18 33.24 13.18
C PRO A 400 -28.19 32.95 14.69
N ASP A 401 -28.81 31.83 15.08
CA ASP A 401 -28.90 31.41 16.48
C ASP A 401 -27.51 31.07 17.03
N LEU A 402 -26.70 30.32 16.28
CA LEU A 402 -25.34 29.96 16.69
C LEU A 402 -24.39 31.16 16.81
N LEU A 403 -24.58 32.20 15.98
CA LEU A 403 -23.86 33.47 16.10
C LEU A 403 -24.35 34.28 17.32
N SER A 404 -25.67 34.35 17.54
CA SER A 404 -26.27 35.04 18.68
C SER A 404 -25.88 34.42 20.02
N ASP A 405 -25.84 33.09 20.08
CA ASP A 405 -25.50 32.32 21.28
C ASP A 405 -23.98 32.30 21.56
N GLY A 406 -23.17 32.85 20.64
CA GLY A 406 -21.71 32.97 20.79
C GLY A 406 -20.93 31.69 20.47
N TYR A 407 -21.55 30.65 19.93
CA TYR A 407 -20.86 29.43 19.50
C TYR A 407 -20.00 29.63 18.23
N LEU A 408 -20.35 30.65 17.43
CA LEU A 408 -19.64 31.08 16.23
C LEU A 408 -19.25 32.55 16.36
N GLU A 409 -18.09 32.91 15.82
CA GLU A 409 -17.64 34.30 15.69
C GLU A 409 -17.61 34.68 14.22
N GLN A 410 -18.05 35.90 13.91
CA GLN A 410 -17.95 36.46 12.56
C GLN A 410 -16.99 37.64 12.56
N ASP A 411 -16.00 37.63 11.66
CA ASP A 411 -15.06 38.72 11.51
C ASP A 411 -15.57 39.82 10.55
N MET A 412 -14.85 40.95 10.51
CA MET A 412 -15.18 42.08 9.62
C MET A 412 -14.97 41.76 8.13
N ALA A 413 -14.23 40.69 7.80
CA ALA A 413 -13.97 40.25 6.43
C ALA A 413 -15.04 39.26 5.91
N GLY A 414 -16.03 38.91 6.75
CA GLY A 414 -17.11 37.98 6.39
C GLY A 414 -16.75 36.51 6.55
N HIS A 415 -15.72 36.19 7.33
CA HIS A 415 -15.41 34.82 7.74
C HIS A 415 -16.14 34.47 9.03
N ILE A 416 -16.60 33.22 9.09
CA ILE A 416 -17.19 32.61 10.27
C ILE A 416 -16.17 31.64 10.83
N SER A 417 -15.88 31.76 12.12
CA SER A 417 -14.92 30.91 12.80
C SER A 417 -15.48 30.34 14.10
N THR A 418 -14.97 29.18 14.47
CA THR A 418 -15.24 28.59 15.78
C THR A 418 -14.01 27.86 16.27
N LYS A 419 -13.76 27.98 17.57
CA LYS A 419 -12.76 27.22 18.30
C LYS A 419 -13.46 26.31 19.27
N ILE A 420 -13.56 25.04 18.90
CA ILE A 420 -14.08 23.98 19.75
C ILE A 420 -12.93 23.50 20.62
N ARG A 421 -13.15 23.42 21.93
CA ARG A 421 -12.20 22.90 22.90
C ARG A 421 -12.86 21.81 23.72
N MET A 422 -12.16 20.67 23.85
CA MET A 422 -12.53 19.58 24.73
C MET A 422 -11.54 19.51 25.90
N VAL A 423 -12.05 19.56 27.13
CA VAL A 423 -11.24 19.35 28.34
C VAL A 423 -11.97 18.41 29.29
N ASN A 424 -11.38 17.25 29.56
CA ASN A 424 -11.94 16.21 30.43
C ASN A 424 -13.37 15.82 29.98
N GLY A 425 -13.58 15.69 28.68
CA GLY A 425 -14.87 15.37 28.08
C GLY A 425 -15.90 16.49 28.05
N LYS A 426 -15.62 17.68 28.60
CA LYS A 426 -16.49 18.87 28.46
C LYS A 426 -16.12 19.63 27.18
N LEU A 427 -17.14 19.95 26.38
CA LEU A 427 -17.00 20.70 25.13
C LEU A 427 -17.41 22.15 25.34
N SER A 428 -16.62 23.05 24.76
CA SER A 428 -16.96 24.46 24.62
C SER A 428 -16.64 24.93 23.21
N ALA A 429 -17.46 25.77 22.62
CA ALA A 429 -17.14 26.48 21.39
C ALA A 429 -17.03 27.98 21.71
N ASN A 430 -15.90 28.60 21.37
CA ASN A 430 -15.59 30.01 21.68
C ASN A 430 -15.81 30.38 23.16
N GLY A 431 -15.58 29.42 24.07
CA GLY A 431 -15.77 29.61 25.52
C GLY A 431 -17.20 29.37 26.02
N VAL A 432 -18.18 29.21 25.14
CA VAL A 432 -19.56 28.84 25.49
C VAL A 432 -19.66 27.32 25.63
N ALA A 433 -20.20 26.85 26.75
CA ALA A 433 -20.39 25.42 26.98
C ALA A 433 -21.41 24.85 25.97
N VAL A 434 -21.04 23.82 25.23
CA VAL A 434 -21.96 23.18 24.27
C VAL A 434 -22.84 22.18 25.03
N PRO A 435 -24.17 22.38 25.07
CA PRO A 435 -25.08 21.46 25.74
C PRO A 435 -25.12 20.10 25.02
N TYR A 436 -25.34 19.05 25.81
CA TYR A 436 -25.40 17.66 25.34
C TYR A 436 -26.81 17.20 25.05
#